data_AF-A0A158BWG6-F1
#
_entry.id   AF-A0A158BWG6-F1
#
_cell.length_a   1.000
_cell.length_b   1.000
_cell.length_c   1.000
_cell.angle_alpha   90.00
_cell.angle_beta   90.00
_cell.angle_gamma   90.00
#
_symmetry.space_group_name_H-M   'P 1'
#
loop_
_entity.id
_entity.type
_entity.pdbx_description
1 polymer ?
#
loop_
_entity_poly.entity_id
_entity_poly.type
_entity_poly.pdbx_seq_one_letter_code
_entity_poly.pdbx_strand_id
1 'polypeptide(L)'
;MGNANVSRGEHARAAFLRACRLDVETMKPGNVSIGSAGHGMTSAQFIASAGAAAAGLFTPGARVGARILDAVRRTFDAVGCNTNLGIVLLAAPLCAALESMEPDDSVDASRWHAQTQRVLADLDIDDARLAYRAIALANPGGLGDAPEQPVHAPPTVTLRAAMSLAADRDSIARQYENGFADIFGAGLDAAGAISSATEHRAMLDAFLTFLCGWPDSHIVRKLGASVAQSVTRDAAMHRADWRAAGRPAQFAALDAWDTGLKARGINPGTSADLAVATLFVALMARAASSSNA
;
A
#
# COMPACT_ATOMS: atom_id res chain seq x y z
N MET A 1 3.70 -8.98 37.45
CA MET A 1 3.45 -9.59 36.12
C MET A 1 4.11 -8.66 35.12
N GLY A 2 5.21 -9.11 34.51
CA GLY A 2 6.08 -8.25 33.71
C GLY A 2 5.34 -7.72 32.48
N ASN A 3 5.32 -6.39 32.33
CA ASN A 3 4.99 -5.76 31.05
C ASN A 3 6.13 -6.16 30.10
N ALA A 4 5.91 -7.21 29.31
CA ALA A 4 6.84 -7.56 28.24
C ALA A 4 6.87 -6.35 27.30
N ASN A 5 8.01 -5.65 27.26
CA ASN A 5 8.21 -4.52 26.37
C ASN A 5 8.16 -5.08 24.94
N VAL A 6 7.01 -4.98 24.29
CA VAL A 6 6.80 -5.47 22.92
C VAL A 6 7.76 -4.71 22.01
N SER A 7 8.55 -5.45 21.25
CA SER A 7 9.61 -4.87 20.41
C SER A 7 9.01 -3.98 19.30
N ARG A 8 9.76 -2.98 18.82
CA ARG A 8 9.36 -2.15 17.66
C ARG A 8 8.93 -3.01 16.47
N GLY A 9 9.65 -4.11 16.21
CA GLY A 9 9.34 -5.04 15.13
C GLY A 9 7.97 -5.70 15.29
N GLU A 10 7.59 -6.10 16.50
CA GLU A 10 6.28 -6.69 16.79
C GLU A 10 5.15 -5.65 16.64
N HIS A 11 5.37 -4.42 17.12
CA HIS A 11 4.41 -3.32 16.92
C HIS A 11 4.22 -3.00 15.44
N ALA A 12 5.31 -2.91 14.67
CA ALA A 12 5.26 -2.65 13.25
C ALA A 12 4.54 -3.77 12.50
N ARG A 13 4.80 -5.04 12.86
CA ARG A 13 4.07 -6.19 12.30
C ARG A 13 2.59 -6.14 12.61
N ALA A 14 2.21 -5.80 13.84
CA ALA A 14 0.81 -5.65 14.23
C ALA A 14 0.12 -4.49 13.46
N ALA A 15 0.78 -3.35 13.32
CA ALA A 15 0.29 -2.20 12.55
C ALA A 15 0.09 -2.54 11.06
N PHE A 16 1.06 -3.23 10.44
CA PHE A 16 0.96 -3.69 9.05
C PHE A 16 -0.22 -4.64 8.85
N LEU A 17 -0.35 -5.66 9.72
CA LEU A 17 -1.45 -6.62 9.64
C LEU A 17 -2.82 -5.96 9.88
N ARG A 18 -2.90 -4.98 10.79
CA ARG A 18 -4.13 -4.20 11.00
C ARG A 18 -4.47 -3.35 9.77
N ALA A 19 -3.50 -2.68 9.17
CA ALA A 19 -3.71 -1.91 7.94
C ALA A 19 -4.24 -2.79 6.79
N CYS A 20 -3.63 -3.97 6.57
CA CYS A 20 -4.10 -4.93 5.56
C CYS A 20 -5.49 -5.49 5.87
N ARG A 21 -5.83 -5.66 7.14
CA ARG A 21 -7.17 -6.11 7.56
C ARG A 21 -8.21 -5.01 7.33
N LEU A 22 -7.89 -3.77 7.68
CA LEU A 22 -8.74 -2.61 7.43
C LEU A 22 -9.06 -2.43 5.94
N ASP A 23 -8.12 -2.80 5.07
CA ASP A 23 -8.30 -2.76 3.62
C ASP A 23 -9.57 -3.49 3.20
N VAL A 24 -9.77 -4.71 3.70
CA VAL A 24 -10.93 -5.53 3.34
C VAL A 24 -12.13 -5.35 4.27
N GLU A 25 -11.93 -4.87 5.49
CA GLU A 25 -13.03 -4.51 6.39
C GLU A 25 -13.74 -3.21 5.95
N THR A 26 -13.00 -2.30 5.31
CA THR A 26 -13.54 -1.04 4.80
C THR A 26 -14.08 -1.23 3.38
N MET A 27 -15.31 -0.80 3.12
CA MET A 27 -15.81 -0.74 1.75
C MET A 27 -15.10 0.40 1.00
N LYS A 28 -14.31 0.03 0.00
CA LYS A 28 -13.60 0.95 -0.90
C LYS A 28 -14.16 0.76 -2.31
N PRO A 29 -14.86 1.75 -2.89
CA PRO A 29 -15.57 1.57 -4.16
C PRO A 29 -14.71 0.96 -5.27
N GLY A 30 -15.19 -0.13 -5.86
CA GLY A 30 -14.54 -0.87 -6.94
C GLY A 30 -13.48 -1.88 -6.49
N ASN A 31 -12.99 -1.80 -5.25
CA ASN A 31 -11.96 -2.70 -4.71
C ASN A 31 -12.58 -3.83 -3.86
N VAL A 32 -11.81 -4.83 -3.45
CA VAL A 32 -12.31 -5.99 -2.69
C VAL A 32 -12.57 -5.60 -1.23
N SER A 33 -13.72 -6.02 -0.71
CA SER A 33 -14.06 -5.92 0.72
C SER A 33 -14.83 -7.16 1.18
N ILE A 34 -14.99 -7.33 2.50
CA ILE A 34 -15.74 -8.46 3.10
C ILE A 34 -17.19 -8.51 2.59
N GLY A 35 -17.83 -7.35 2.50
CA GLY A 35 -19.21 -7.24 2.00
C GLY A 35 -19.33 -7.24 0.48
N SER A 36 -18.22 -7.20 -0.26
CA SER A 36 -18.25 -7.02 -1.71
C SER A 36 -16.98 -7.60 -2.36
N ALA A 37 -17.03 -8.91 -2.62
CA ALA A 37 -16.00 -9.61 -3.38
C ALA A 37 -15.92 -9.07 -4.83
N GLY A 38 -14.78 -9.29 -5.50
CA GLY A 38 -14.59 -8.78 -6.86
C GLY A 38 -13.29 -9.26 -7.50
N HIS A 39 -13.23 -9.15 -8.83
CA HIS A 39 -12.01 -9.40 -9.60
C HIS A 39 -11.41 -10.79 -9.44
N GLY A 40 -12.25 -11.80 -9.17
CA GLY A 40 -11.82 -13.19 -8.95
C GLY A 40 -11.11 -13.42 -7.61
N MET A 41 -11.19 -12.47 -6.68
CA MET A 41 -10.54 -12.54 -5.37
C MET A 41 -11.52 -12.33 -4.21
N THR A 42 -11.14 -12.80 -3.03
CA THR A 42 -11.93 -12.75 -1.80
C THR A 42 -11.15 -12.07 -0.67
N SER A 43 -11.84 -11.45 0.29
CA SER A 43 -11.22 -10.86 1.48
C SER A 43 -10.37 -11.84 2.29
N ALA A 44 -10.76 -13.12 2.34
CA ALA A 44 -10.02 -14.18 3.01
C ALA A 44 -8.62 -14.38 2.38
N GLN A 45 -8.51 -14.31 1.04
CA GLN A 45 -7.21 -14.39 0.36
C GLN A 45 -6.34 -13.19 0.72
N PHE A 46 -6.86 -11.97 0.76
CA PHE A 46 -6.10 -10.77 1.17
C PHE A 46 -5.58 -10.89 2.61
N ILE A 47 -6.42 -11.36 3.56
CA ILE A 47 -6.01 -11.57 4.95
C ILE A 47 -4.90 -12.63 5.06
N ALA A 48 -5.06 -13.77 4.38
CA ALA A 48 -4.05 -14.83 4.34
C ALA A 48 -2.73 -14.31 3.72
N SER A 49 -2.84 -13.51 2.65
CA SER A 49 -1.71 -12.91 1.96
C SER A 49 -0.94 -11.94 2.86
N ALA A 50 -1.62 -11.12 3.65
CA ALA A 50 -1.00 -10.22 4.61
C ALA A 50 -0.21 -10.99 5.69
N GLY A 51 -0.79 -12.06 6.23
CA GLY A 51 -0.11 -12.94 7.18
C GLY A 51 1.16 -13.58 6.61
N ALA A 52 1.08 -14.09 5.38
CA ALA A 52 2.20 -14.71 4.68
C ALA A 52 3.30 -13.70 4.30
N ALA A 53 2.91 -12.55 3.73
CA ALA A 53 3.82 -11.48 3.34
C ALA A 53 4.57 -10.89 4.54
N ALA A 54 3.91 -10.76 5.70
CA ALA A 54 4.53 -10.25 6.92
C ALA A 54 5.75 -11.08 7.35
N ALA A 55 5.76 -12.39 7.11
CA ALA A 55 6.91 -13.22 7.43
C ALA A 55 8.16 -12.84 6.59
N GLY A 56 7.98 -12.46 5.33
CA GLY A 56 9.08 -11.99 4.47
C GLY A 56 9.47 -10.54 4.75
N LEU A 57 8.47 -9.65 4.86
CA LEU A 57 8.68 -8.21 5.09
C LEU A 57 9.45 -7.91 6.39
N PHE A 58 9.17 -8.66 7.46
CA PHE A 58 9.79 -8.46 8.78
C PHE A 58 10.98 -9.41 9.03
N THR A 59 11.62 -9.93 7.97
CA THR A 59 12.86 -10.71 8.11
C THR A 59 13.99 -9.80 8.64
N PRO A 60 14.62 -10.13 9.79
CA PRO A 60 15.67 -9.30 10.36
C PRO A 60 16.90 -9.17 9.46
N GLY A 61 17.41 -7.95 9.31
CA GLY A 61 18.61 -7.62 8.52
C GLY A 61 18.47 -7.80 7.01
N ALA A 62 17.29 -8.16 6.50
CA ALA A 62 17.08 -8.37 5.07
C ALA A 62 17.04 -7.04 4.31
N ARG A 63 17.71 -6.98 3.15
CA ARG A 63 17.59 -5.84 2.22
C ARG A 63 16.18 -5.76 1.61
N VAL A 64 15.83 -4.59 1.05
CA VAL A 64 14.49 -4.30 0.52
C VAL A 64 14.08 -5.30 -0.57
N GLY A 65 14.95 -5.59 -1.54
CA GLY A 65 14.64 -6.54 -2.61
C GLY A 65 14.40 -7.96 -2.08
N ALA A 66 15.17 -8.38 -1.06
CA ALA A 66 15.00 -9.68 -0.43
C ALA A 66 13.65 -9.79 0.30
N ARG A 67 13.26 -8.74 1.05
CA ARG A 67 11.94 -8.62 1.68
C ARG A 67 10.81 -8.74 0.66
N ILE A 68 10.92 -8.02 -0.46
CA ILE A 68 9.92 -8.03 -1.54
C ILE A 68 9.78 -9.45 -2.11
N LEU A 69 10.87 -10.08 -2.51
CA LEU A 69 10.82 -11.40 -3.15
C LEU A 69 10.29 -12.48 -2.20
N ASP A 70 10.76 -12.50 -0.94
CA ASP A 70 10.30 -13.50 0.03
C ASP A 70 8.82 -13.31 0.37
N ALA A 71 8.37 -12.06 0.58
CA ALA A 71 6.98 -11.76 0.86
C ALA A 71 6.05 -12.17 -0.29
N VAL A 72 6.40 -11.83 -1.54
CA VAL A 72 5.60 -12.23 -2.71
C VAL A 72 5.56 -13.74 -2.89
N ARG A 73 6.69 -14.44 -2.73
CA ARG A 73 6.73 -15.92 -2.78
C ARG A 73 5.80 -16.55 -1.77
N ARG A 74 5.89 -16.13 -0.50
CA ARG A 74 5.02 -16.63 0.57
C ARG A 74 3.56 -16.35 0.32
N THR A 75 3.22 -15.17 -0.21
CA THR A 75 1.84 -14.88 -0.63
C THR A 75 1.40 -15.85 -1.73
N PHE A 76 2.22 -16.05 -2.76
CA PHE A 76 1.87 -16.95 -3.86
C PHE A 76 1.70 -18.39 -3.39
N ASP A 77 2.57 -18.89 -2.51
CA ASP A 77 2.45 -20.22 -1.90
C ASP A 77 1.16 -20.37 -1.06
N ALA A 78 0.71 -19.29 -0.42
CA ALA A 78 -0.47 -19.30 0.45
C ALA A 78 -1.80 -19.21 -0.32
N VAL A 79 -1.88 -18.43 -1.40
CA VAL A 79 -3.16 -18.12 -2.07
C VAL A 79 -3.17 -18.28 -3.60
N GLY A 80 -2.03 -18.58 -4.23
CA GLY A 80 -1.92 -18.90 -5.66
C GLY A 80 -2.22 -17.76 -6.63
N CYS A 81 -2.36 -16.51 -6.15
CA CYS A 81 -2.66 -15.35 -6.98
C CYS A 81 -2.08 -14.06 -6.38
N ASN A 82 -2.04 -13.01 -7.19
CA ASN A 82 -1.55 -11.70 -6.77
C ASN A 82 -2.66 -10.87 -6.12
N THR A 83 -2.59 -10.77 -4.80
CA THR A 83 -3.51 -10.00 -3.96
C THR A 83 -2.86 -8.74 -3.37
N ASN A 84 -1.52 -8.67 -3.29
CA ASN A 84 -0.84 -7.68 -2.44
C ASN A 84 0.54 -7.22 -2.96
N LEU A 85 0.89 -7.45 -4.23
CA LEU A 85 2.20 -7.03 -4.77
C LEU A 85 2.47 -5.54 -4.48
N GLY A 86 1.49 -4.67 -4.73
CA GLY A 86 1.65 -3.23 -4.50
C GLY A 86 1.87 -2.90 -3.02
N ILE A 87 1.09 -3.50 -2.12
CA ILE A 87 1.30 -3.42 -0.67
C ILE A 87 2.72 -3.83 -0.29
N VAL A 88 3.22 -4.95 -0.83
CA VAL A 88 4.57 -5.45 -0.52
C VAL A 88 5.66 -4.51 -1.01
N LEU A 89 5.53 -3.98 -2.23
CA LEU A 89 6.46 -2.99 -2.78
C LEU A 89 6.51 -1.73 -1.90
N LEU A 90 5.35 -1.23 -1.45
CA LEU A 90 5.30 -0.06 -0.57
C LEU A 90 5.80 -0.35 0.85
N ALA A 91 5.46 -1.50 1.42
CA ALA A 91 5.78 -1.83 2.81
C ALA A 91 7.26 -2.19 3.02
N ALA A 92 7.93 -2.82 2.06
CA ALA A 92 9.32 -3.27 2.20
C ALA A 92 10.32 -2.15 2.58
N PRO A 93 10.37 -0.98 1.90
CA PRO A 93 11.24 0.12 2.31
C PRO A 93 10.83 0.74 3.64
N LEU A 94 9.54 0.78 3.97
CA LEU A 94 9.04 1.26 5.26
C LEU A 94 9.50 0.36 6.42
N CYS A 95 9.41 -0.97 6.26
CA CYS A 95 9.91 -1.95 7.21
C CYS A 95 11.43 -1.84 7.40
N ALA A 96 12.18 -1.69 6.31
CA ALA A 96 13.63 -1.48 6.36
C ALA A 96 14.01 -0.22 7.13
N ALA A 97 13.28 0.87 6.90
CA ALA A 97 13.51 2.12 7.60
C ALA A 97 13.30 1.96 9.11
N LEU A 98 12.20 1.33 9.56
CA LEU A 98 11.94 1.09 10.99
C LEU A 98 13.01 0.25 11.68
N GLU A 99 13.51 -0.79 11.00
CA GLU A 99 14.57 -1.64 11.55
C GLU A 99 15.88 -0.88 11.72
N SER A 100 16.19 0.03 10.80
CA SER A 100 17.42 0.84 10.83
C SER A 100 17.39 2.04 11.78
N MET A 101 16.25 2.32 12.44
CA MET A 101 16.15 3.38 13.45
C MET A 101 16.71 2.89 14.78
N GLU A 102 17.33 3.79 15.57
CA GLU A 102 17.87 3.45 16.89
C GLU A 102 16.78 2.89 17.82
N PRO A 103 17.02 1.81 18.60
CA PRO A 103 15.97 1.10 19.36
C PRO A 103 15.15 1.96 20.32
N ASP A 104 15.75 3.00 20.91
CA ASP A 104 15.12 3.86 21.92
C ASP A 104 14.42 5.10 21.32
N ASP A 105 14.54 5.32 20.00
CA ASP A 105 13.86 6.44 19.36
C ASP A 105 12.35 6.21 19.28
N SER A 106 11.59 7.22 19.71
CA SER A 106 10.17 7.31 19.40
C SER A 106 9.98 7.38 17.88
N VAL A 107 9.07 6.58 17.35
CA VAL A 107 8.77 6.56 15.91
C VAL A 107 7.81 7.71 15.60
N ASP A 108 8.39 8.89 15.31
CA ASP A 108 7.68 10.00 14.68
C ASP A 108 7.63 9.80 13.15
N ALA A 109 6.52 10.22 12.53
CA ALA A 109 6.32 10.12 11.09
C ALA A 109 7.41 10.84 10.29
N SER A 110 7.87 12.01 10.74
CA SER A 110 8.91 12.78 10.06
C SER A 110 10.25 12.07 10.08
N ARG A 111 10.62 11.48 11.23
CA ARG A 111 11.86 10.70 11.37
C ARG A 111 11.82 9.43 10.53
N TRP A 112 10.70 8.72 10.54
CA TRP A 112 10.52 7.53 9.71
C TRP A 112 10.52 7.87 8.22
N HIS A 113 9.95 9.00 7.81
CA HIS A 113 10.02 9.49 6.44
C HIS A 113 11.46 9.73 6.01
N ALA A 114 12.24 10.47 6.82
CA ALA A 114 13.65 10.71 6.56
C ALA A 114 14.47 9.42 6.46
N GLN A 115 14.21 8.44 7.34
CA GLN A 115 14.88 7.15 7.27
C GLN A 115 14.45 6.33 6.04
N THR A 116 13.19 6.43 5.62
CA THR A 116 12.70 5.83 4.37
C THR A 116 13.42 6.41 3.17
N GLN A 117 13.64 7.74 3.12
CA GLN A 117 14.39 8.38 2.05
C GLN A 117 15.85 7.90 1.98
N ARG A 118 16.50 7.64 3.13
CA ARG A 118 17.84 7.04 3.18
C ARG A 118 17.85 5.61 2.63
N VAL A 119 16.91 4.77 3.06
CA VAL A 119 16.74 3.42 2.52
C VAL A 119 16.55 3.43 1.01
N LEU A 120 15.74 4.36 0.49
CA LEU A 120 15.51 4.49 -0.96
C LEU A 120 16.77 4.95 -1.72
N ALA A 121 17.61 5.78 -1.12
CA ALA A 121 18.88 6.21 -1.70
C ALA A 121 19.92 5.07 -1.75
N ASP A 122 19.87 4.14 -0.79
CA ASP A 122 20.80 3.01 -0.69
C ASP A 122 20.36 1.76 -1.48
N LEU A 123 19.22 1.83 -2.19
CA LEU A 123 18.76 0.76 -3.07
C LEU A 123 19.75 0.53 -4.22
N ASP A 124 20.11 -0.72 -4.45
CA ASP A 124 21.08 -1.11 -5.47
C ASP A 124 20.46 -1.94 -6.61
N ILE A 125 21.32 -2.49 -7.47
CA ILE A 125 20.94 -3.34 -8.61
C ILE A 125 20.49 -4.74 -8.16
N ASP A 126 20.95 -5.22 -7.01
CA ASP A 126 20.55 -6.51 -6.47
C ASP A 126 19.13 -6.42 -5.88
N ASP A 127 18.82 -5.32 -5.21
CA ASP A 127 17.46 -4.97 -4.81
C ASP A 127 16.51 -4.93 -6.02
N ALA A 128 16.97 -4.32 -7.14
CA ALA A 128 16.21 -4.30 -8.39
C ALA A 128 15.96 -5.71 -8.92
N ARG A 129 17.01 -6.55 -8.95
CA ARG A 129 16.91 -7.92 -9.49
C ARG A 129 15.91 -8.75 -8.72
N LEU A 130 15.89 -8.62 -7.39
CA LEU A 130 14.95 -9.36 -6.54
C LEU A 130 13.52 -8.84 -6.66
N ALA A 131 13.34 -7.50 -6.75
CA ALA A 131 12.03 -6.91 -7.01
C ALA A 131 11.48 -7.31 -8.38
N TYR A 132 12.29 -7.34 -9.43
CA TYR A 132 11.89 -7.77 -10.78
C TYR A 132 11.42 -9.24 -10.78
N ARG A 133 12.16 -10.12 -10.10
CA ARG A 133 11.74 -11.51 -9.90
C ARG A 133 10.40 -11.62 -9.16
N ALA A 134 10.17 -10.77 -8.16
CA ALA A 134 8.92 -10.75 -7.42
C ALA A 134 7.75 -10.26 -8.30
N ILE A 135 7.95 -9.19 -9.06
CA ILE A 135 6.96 -8.66 -10.01
C ILE A 135 6.64 -9.70 -11.08
N ALA A 136 7.65 -10.36 -11.64
CA ALA A 136 7.46 -11.43 -12.63
C ALA A 136 6.70 -12.62 -12.04
N LEU A 137 7.00 -13.02 -10.80
CA LEU A 137 6.26 -14.09 -10.10
C LEU A 137 4.80 -13.72 -9.86
N ALA A 138 4.54 -12.48 -9.43
CA ALA A 138 3.18 -11.99 -9.17
C ALA A 138 2.38 -11.74 -10.47
N ASN A 139 3.05 -11.61 -11.62
CA ASN A 139 2.47 -11.43 -12.95
C ASN A 139 1.28 -10.44 -12.97
N PRO A 140 1.47 -9.16 -12.57
CA PRO A 140 0.38 -8.21 -12.48
C PRO A 140 -0.20 -7.91 -13.87
N GLY A 141 -1.53 -8.00 -13.99
CA GLY A 141 -2.20 -7.80 -15.28
C GLY A 141 -1.93 -6.42 -15.89
N GLY A 142 -1.67 -6.39 -17.20
CA GLY A 142 -1.51 -5.15 -17.98
C GLY A 142 -0.20 -4.39 -17.73
N LEU A 143 0.81 -5.00 -17.11
CA LEU A 143 2.12 -4.35 -16.90
C LEU A 143 2.82 -4.02 -18.24
N GLY A 144 2.59 -4.82 -19.28
CA GLY A 144 3.22 -4.64 -20.59
C GLY A 144 4.74 -4.78 -20.55
N ASP A 145 5.40 -4.40 -21.64
CA ASP A 145 6.86 -4.26 -21.70
C ASP A 145 7.24 -2.80 -21.38
N ALA A 146 8.15 -2.60 -20.42
CA ALA A 146 8.84 -1.33 -20.24
C ALA A 146 10.05 -1.31 -21.19
N PRO A 147 10.10 -0.45 -22.22
CA PRO A 147 11.13 -0.53 -23.25
C PRO A 147 12.55 -0.36 -22.70
N GLU A 148 12.72 0.48 -21.67
CA GLU A 148 14.02 0.81 -21.10
C GLU A 148 14.53 -0.25 -20.11
N GLN A 149 13.63 -0.88 -19.35
CA GLN A 149 13.96 -1.85 -18.30
C GLN A 149 12.84 -2.89 -18.13
N PRO A 150 12.72 -3.87 -19.04
CA PRO A 150 11.66 -4.87 -18.96
C PRO A 150 11.86 -5.76 -17.73
N VAL A 151 10.79 -5.98 -16.95
CA VAL A 151 10.84 -6.75 -15.69
C VAL A 151 11.22 -8.21 -15.85
N HIS A 152 11.13 -8.74 -17.08
CA HIS A 152 11.52 -10.09 -17.44
C HIS A 152 13.01 -10.20 -17.83
N ALA A 153 13.73 -9.08 -17.93
CA ALA A 153 15.17 -9.03 -18.16
C ALA A 153 15.94 -8.66 -16.88
N PRO A 154 17.24 -8.98 -16.78
CA PRO A 154 18.07 -8.48 -15.70
C PRO A 154 18.12 -6.94 -15.69
N PRO A 155 17.91 -6.27 -14.54
CA PRO A 155 18.00 -4.82 -14.48
C PRO A 155 19.46 -4.37 -14.66
N THR A 156 19.65 -3.21 -15.29
CA THR A 156 20.97 -2.56 -15.43
C THR A 156 21.13 -1.31 -14.55
N VAL A 157 20.08 -0.94 -13.82
CA VAL A 157 20.03 0.22 -12.92
C VAL A 157 19.55 -0.20 -11.53
N THR A 158 19.70 0.68 -10.54
CA THR A 158 19.19 0.44 -9.18
C THR A 158 17.66 0.40 -9.15
N LEU A 159 17.07 -0.17 -8.08
CA LEU A 159 15.61 -0.28 -7.96
C LEU A 159 14.94 1.10 -8.00
N ARG A 160 15.51 2.11 -7.33
CA ARG A 160 14.96 3.47 -7.35
C ARG A 160 15.00 4.07 -8.75
N ALA A 161 16.11 3.92 -9.47
CA ALA A 161 16.22 4.41 -10.85
C ALA A 161 15.22 3.72 -11.79
N ALA A 162 15.03 2.40 -11.65
CA ALA A 162 14.02 1.67 -12.41
C ALA A 162 12.59 2.17 -12.11
N MET A 163 12.25 2.41 -10.84
CA MET A 163 10.95 2.96 -10.46
C MET A 163 10.77 4.40 -10.97
N SER A 164 11.81 5.23 -10.96
CA SER A 164 11.75 6.59 -11.53
C SER A 164 11.36 6.60 -13.02
N LEU A 165 11.79 5.61 -13.81
CA LEU A 165 11.41 5.48 -15.22
C LEU A 165 9.92 5.17 -15.43
N ALA A 166 9.22 4.69 -14.41
CA ALA A 166 7.79 4.37 -14.45
C ALA A 166 6.92 5.34 -13.63
N ALA A 167 7.52 6.32 -12.95
CA ALA A 167 6.85 7.18 -11.98
C ALA A 167 5.70 8.01 -12.59
N ASP A 168 5.81 8.37 -13.88
CA ASP A 168 4.78 9.12 -14.61
C ASP A 168 3.48 8.32 -14.83
N ARG A 169 3.58 7.00 -14.96
CA ARG A 169 2.45 6.10 -15.27
C ARG A 169 2.07 5.14 -14.13
N ASP A 170 2.90 5.00 -13.11
CA ASP A 170 2.64 4.11 -11.98
C ASP A 170 2.81 4.82 -10.61
N SER A 171 1.73 4.83 -9.81
CA SER A 171 1.71 5.55 -8.54
C SER A 171 2.53 4.90 -7.43
N ILE A 172 2.80 3.59 -7.49
CA ILE A 172 3.74 2.93 -6.57
C ILE A 172 5.16 3.35 -6.94
N ALA A 173 5.50 3.28 -8.23
CA ALA A 173 6.81 3.71 -8.72
C ALA A 173 7.10 5.19 -8.38
N ARG A 174 6.07 6.05 -8.45
CA ARG A 174 6.14 7.44 -7.99
C ARG A 174 6.53 7.58 -6.53
N GLN A 175 6.11 6.67 -5.64
CA GLN A 175 6.53 6.73 -4.23
C GLN A 175 8.03 6.51 -4.08
N TYR A 176 8.63 5.60 -4.86
CA TYR A 176 10.08 5.43 -4.85
C TYR A 176 10.83 6.65 -5.39
N GLU A 177 10.28 7.30 -6.42
CA GLU A 177 10.86 8.49 -7.04
C GLU A 177 10.81 9.68 -6.06
N ASN A 178 9.61 10.03 -5.58
CA ASN A 178 9.37 11.19 -4.72
C ASN A 178 9.75 10.96 -3.24
N GLY A 179 10.24 9.77 -2.90
CA GLY A 179 10.66 9.43 -1.55
C GLY A 179 9.50 9.24 -0.57
N PHE A 180 8.37 8.69 -1.01
CA PHE A 180 7.16 8.42 -0.24
C PHE A 180 6.45 9.69 0.26
N ALA A 181 6.69 10.83 -0.40
CA ALA A 181 6.12 12.12 0.02
C ALA A 181 4.58 12.11 0.06
N ASP A 182 3.92 11.37 -0.85
CA ASP A 182 2.46 11.33 -0.87
C ASP A 182 1.88 10.53 0.31
N ILE A 183 2.54 9.43 0.68
CA ILE A 183 2.14 8.59 1.82
C ILE A 183 2.30 9.36 3.13
N PHE A 184 3.46 9.98 3.37
CA PHE A 184 3.75 10.73 4.59
C PHE A 184 3.13 12.13 4.64
N GLY A 185 2.72 12.69 3.49
CA GLY A 185 2.01 13.96 3.38
C GLY A 185 0.50 13.76 3.25
N ALA A 186 -0.01 13.92 2.04
CA ALA A 186 -1.45 13.91 1.75
C ALA A 186 -2.19 12.67 2.26
N GLY A 187 -1.54 11.50 2.26
CA GLY A 187 -2.08 10.27 2.85
C GLY A 187 -2.31 10.38 4.35
N LEU A 188 -1.27 10.74 5.12
CA LEU A 188 -1.39 10.92 6.57
C LEU A 188 -2.36 12.05 6.94
N ASP A 189 -2.32 13.16 6.20
CA ASP A 189 -3.27 14.27 6.38
C ASP A 189 -4.72 13.82 6.19
N ALA A 190 -4.98 12.96 5.21
CA ALA A 190 -6.31 12.41 4.97
C ALA A 190 -6.73 11.40 6.05
N ALA A 191 -5.81 10.55 6.50
CA ALA A 191 -6.08 9.58 7.56
C ALA A 191 -6.38 10.27 8.90
N GLY A 192 -5.68 11.38 9.19
CA GLY A 192 -5.81 12.13 10.43
C GLY A 192 -5.47 11.29 11.67
N ALA A 193 -5.97 11.71 12.84
CA ALA A 193 -5.77 10.97 14.08
C ALA A 193 -6.58 9.65 14.07
N ILE A 194 -5.87 8.54 14.21
CA ILE A 194 -6.48 7.21 14.17
C ILE A 194 -6.78 6.69 15.58
N SER A 195 -7.96 6.10 15.72
CA SER A 195 -8.41 5.33 16.88
C SER A 195 -9.20 4.11 16.38
N SER A 196 -9.54 3.18 17.27
CA SER A 196 -10.44 2.07 16.92
C SER A 196 -11.80 2.55 16.37
N ALA A 197 -12.25 3.74 16.77
CA ALA A 197 -13.49 4.34 16.29
C ALA A 197 -13.35 4.99 14.90
N THR A 198 -12.14 5.38 14.49
CA THR A 198 -11.91 6.19 13.27
C THR A 198 -11.12 5.48 12.17
N GLU A 199 -10.52 4.32 12.44
CA GLU A 199 -9.63 3.61 11.50
C GLU A 199 -10.27 3.23 10.15
N HIS A 200 -11.55 2.82 10.12
CA HIS A 200 -12.27 2.54 8.87
C HIS A 200 -12.49 3.82 8.04
N ARG A 201 -12.81 4.92 8.72
CA ARG A 201 -12.95 6.24 8.09
C ARG A 201 -11.60 6.71 7.54
N ALA A 202 -10.53 6.55 8.31
CA ALA A 202 -9.18 6.90 7.89
C ALA A 202 -8.74 6.11 6.63
N MET A 203 -9.03 4.80 6.59
CA MET A 203 -8.80 3.95 5.41
C MET A 203 -9.53 4.48 4.18
N LEU A 204 -10.83 4.78 4.31
CA LEU A 204 -11.62 5.31 3.20
C LEU A 204 -11.17 6.71 2.77
N ASP A 205 -10.86 7.60 3.72
CA ASP A 205 -10.40 8.96 3.42
C ASP A 205 -9.03 8.95 2.71
N ALA A 206 -8.11 8.06 3.10
CA ALA A 206 -6.84 7.86 2.41
C ALA A 206 -7.05 7.31 0.99
N PHE A 207 -7.86 6.25 0.85
CA PHE A 207 -8.22 5.66 -0.44
C PHE A 207 -8.79 6.70 -1.41
N LEU A 208 -9.82 7.44 -1.00
CA LEU A 208 -10.45 8.47 -1.83
C LEU A 208 -9.50 9.61 -2.16
N THR A 209 -8.58 9.96 -1.24
CA THR A 209 -7.58 11.01 -1.48
C THR A 209 -6.59 10.60 -2.57
N PHE A 210 -6.10 9.36 -2.56
CA PHE A 210 -5.25 8.87 -3.65
C PHE A 210 -6.02 8.74 -4.96
N LEU A 211 -7.23 8.18 -4.92
CA LEU A 211 -8.03 7.93 -6.13
C LEU A 211 -8.45 9.22 -6.84
N CYS A 212 -8.76 10.29 -6.09
CA CYS A 212 -9.09 11.58 -6.68
C CYS A 212 -7.87 12.43 -7.03
N GLY A 213 -6.68 12.09 -6.53
CA GLY A 213 -5.45 12.86 -6.75
C GLY A 213 -4.70 12.47 -8.03
N TRP A 214 -4.73 11.19 -8.42
CA TRP A 214 -4.03 10.69 -9.60
C TRP A 214 -4.77 9.50 -10.23
N PRO A 215 -4.75 9.32 -11.58
CA PRO A 215 -5.31 8.13 -12.22
C PRO A 215 -4.71 6.82 -11.69
N ASP A 216 -5.55 5.95 -11.12
CA ASP A 216 -5.09 4.67 -10.55
C ASP A 216 -4.38 3.80 -11.58
N SER A 217 -3.11 3.43 -11.31
CA SER A 217 -2.28 2.72 -12.29
C SER A 217 -2.75 1.29 -12.56
N HIS A 218 -3.50 0.65 -11.66
CA HIS A 218 -4.14 -0.64 -11.94
C HIS A 218 -5.27 -0.48 -12.95
N ILE A 219 -6.09 0.57 -12.82
CA ILE A 219 -7.12 0.89 -13.82
C ILE A 219 -6.46 1.24 -15.15
N VAL A 220 -5.42 2.09 -15.15
CA VAL A 220 -4.71 2.48 -16.40
C VAL A 220 -4.20 1.25 -17.13
N ARG A 221 -3.53 0.32 -16.44
CA ARG A 221 -2.97 -0.91 -17.03
C ARG A 221 -4.03 -1.84 -17.64
N LYS A 222 -5.22 -1.92 -17.05
CA LYS A 222 -6.26 -2.86 -17.48
C LYS A 222 -7.29 -2.27 -18.44
N LEU A 223 -7.64 -0.99 -18.25
CA LEU A 223 -8.79 -0.35 -18.89
C LEU A 223 -8.42 0.99 -19.55
N GLY A 224 -7.17 1.43 -19.46
CA GLY A 224 -6.66 2.63 -20.11
C GLY A 224 -6.85 3.93 -19.32
N ALA A 225 -6.11 4.95 -19.74
CA ALA A 225 -6.04 6.24 -19.05
C ALA A 225 -7.37 6.99 -19.02
N SER A 226 -8.20 6.88 -20.06
CA SER A 226 -9.50 7.57 -20.13
C SER A 226 -10.46 7.08 -19.04
N VAL A 227 -10.53 5.76 -18.81
CA VAL A 227 -11.34 5.16 -17.75
C VAL A 227 -10.81 5.58 -16.38
N ALA A 228 -9.50 5.50 -16.17
CA ALA A 228 -8.88 5.90 -14.91
C ALA A 228 -9.15 7.38 -14.57
N GLN A 229 -9.02 8.28 -15.55
CA GLN A 229 -9.34 9.70 -15.37
C GLN A 229 -10.82 9.95 -15.05
N SER A 230 -11.74 9.19 -15.65
CA SER A 230 -13.16 9.28 -15.29
C SER A 230 -13.38 8.91 -13.82
N VAL A 231 -12.79 7.79 -13.38
CA VAL A 231 -12.89 7.33 -11.99
C VAL A 231 -12.28 8.35 -11.03
N THR A 232 -11.15 8.99 -11.39
CA THR A 232 -10.54 10.05 -10.58
C THR A 232 -11.47 11.25 -10.40
N ARG A 233 -12.18 11.68 -11.45
CA ARG A 233 -13.16 12.77 -11.35
C ARG A 233 -14.37 12.38 -10.49
N ASP A 234 -14.91 11.18 -10.69
CA ASP A 234 -16.02 10.66 -9.89
C ASP A 234 -15.60 10.56 -8.41
N ALA A 235 -14.37 10.11 -8.13
CA ALA A 235 -13.80 10.05 -6.78
C ALA A 235 -13.75 11.41 -6.10
N ALA A 236 -13.40 12.47 -6.83
CA ALA A 236 -13.38 13.83 -6.31
C ALA A 236 -14.77 14.29 -5.88
N MET A 237 -15.81 14.00 -6.69
CA MET A 237 -17.20 14.31 -6.38
C MET A 237 -17.68 13.53 -5.15
N HIS A 238 -17.52 12.20 -5.16
CA HIS A 238 -17.93 11.34 -4.05
C HIS A 238 -17.21 11.69 -2.74
N ARG A 239 -15.93 12.05 -2.80
CA ARG A 239 -15.16 12.51 -1.63
C ARG A 239 -15.68 13.84 -1.08
N ALA A 240 -16.08 14.77 -1.93
CA ALA A 240 -16.66 16.03 -1.51
C ALA A 240 -18.01 15.79 -0.80
N ASP A 241 -18.89 14.99 -1.39
CA ASP A 241 -20.20 14.66 -0.81
C ASP A 241 -20.07 13.89 0.50
N TRP A 242 -19.17 12.91 0.55
CA TRP A 242 -18.82 12.15 1.75
C TRP A 242 -18.41 13.06 2.91
N ARG A 243 -17.55 14.06 2.63
CA ARG A 243 -17.10 15.03 3.64
C ARG A 243 -18.22 15.97 4.06
N ALA A 244 -19.01 16.47 3.10
CA ALA A 244 -20.15 17.35 3.37
C ALA A 244 -21.22 16.66 4.23
N ALA A 245 -21.44 15.36 4.02
CA ALA A 245 -22.37 14.54 4.79
C ALA A 245 -21.86 14.18 6.21
N GLY A 246 -20.68 14.64 6.62
CA GLY A 246 -20.12 14.34 7.93
C GLY A 246 -19.54 12.93 8.08
N ARG A 247 -19.25 12.26 6.95
CA ARG A 247 -18.56 10.95 6.90
C ARG A 247 -19.31 9.83 7.65
N PRO A 248 -20.61 9.57 7.33
CA PRO A 248 -21.44 8.60 8.05
C PRO A 248 -20.94 7.15 7.90
N ALA A 249 -21.18 6.26 8.87
CA ALA A 249 -20.67 4.88 8.80
C ALA A 249 -21.13 4.09 7.55
N GLN A 250 -22.29 4.44 6.99
CA GLN A 250 -22.81 3.93 5.73
C GLN A 250 -23.17 5.12 4.84
N PHE A 251 -22.85 5.03 3.55
CA PHE A 251 -23.14 6.09 2.61
C PHE A 251 -23.56 5.50 1.26
N ALA A 252 -24.87 5.50 1.01
CA ALA A 252 -25.49 4.82 -0.12
C ALA A 252 -24.91 5.22 -1.49
N ALA A 253 -24.40 6.45 -1.64
CA ALA A 253 -23.76 6.89 -2.88
C ALA A 253 -22.45 6.13 -3.15
N LEU A 254 -21.65 5.82 -2.12
CA LEU A 254 -20.44 5.00 -2.28
C LEU A 254 -20.79 3.52 -2.52
N ASP A 255 -21.84 3.00 -1.88
CA ASP A 255 -22.31 1.62 -2.10
C ASP A 255 -22.79 1.41 -3.56
N ALA A 256 -23.55 2.37 -4.09
CA ALA A 256 -23.98 2.36 -5.49
C ALA A 256 -22.79 2.48 -6.46
N TRP A 257 -21.82 3.33 -6.12
CA TRP A 257 -20.62 3.50 -6.94
C TRP A 257 -19.73 2.25 -6.92
N ASP A 258 -19.55 1.59 -5.77
CA ASP A 258 -18.86 0.30 -5.66
C ASP A 258 -19.45 -0.73 -6.62
N THR A 259 -20.78 -0.89 -6.55
CA THR A 259 -21.53 -1.82 -7.39
C THR A 259 -21.32 -1.49 -8.88
N GLY A 260 -21.42 -0.21 -9.25
CA GLY A 260 -21.26 0.24 -10.64
C GLY A 260 -19.83 0.11 -11.18
N LEU A 261 -18.80 0.27 -10.34
CA LEU A 261 -17.40 0.03 -10.72
C LEU A 261 -17.14 -1.47 -10.95
N LYS A 262 -17.61 -2.32 -10.03
CA LYS A 262 -17.44 -3.78 -10.12
C LYS A 262 -18.18 -4.40 -11.30
N ALA A 263 -19.39 -3.94 -11.59
CA ALA A 263 -20.14 -4.39 -12.76
C ALA A 263 -19.40 -4.13 -14.08
N ARG A 264 -18.52 -3.11 -14.11
CA ARG A 264 -17.66 -2.77 -15.25
C ARG A 264 -16.25 -3.36 -15.17
N GLY A 265 -15.96 -4.19 -14.16
CA GLY A 265 -14.63 -4.77 -13.94
C GLY A 265 -13.56 -3.74 -13.54
N ILE A 266 -13.95 -2.57 -13.03
CA ILE A 266 -13.02 -1.51 -12.63
C ILE A 266 -12.52 -1.78 -11.20
N ASN A 267 -11.20 -1.83 -11.03
CA ASN A 267 -10.55 -2.01 -9.73
C ASN A 267 -9.53 -0.89 -9.46
N PRO A 268 -9.82 0.05 -8.55
CA PRO A 268 -8.84 1.02 -8.06
C PRO A 268 -7.85 0.37 -7.07
N GLY A 269 -7.06 -0.58 -7.55
CA GLY A 269 -6.18 -1.40 -6.71
C GLY A 269 -4.96 -0.64 -6.21
N THR A 270 -4.37 0.23 -7.03
CA THR A 270 -3.18 0.98 -6.64
C THR A 270 -3.51 2.01 -5.54
N SER A 271 -4.67 2.67 -5.61
CA SER A 271 -5.16 3.55 -4.55
C SER A 271 -5.44 2.80 -3.25
N ALA A 272 -5.87 1.53 -3.31
CA ALA A 272 -6.00 0.67 -2.13
C ALA A 272 -4.61 0.33 -1.54
N ASP A 273 -3.64 -0.04 -2.36
CA ASP A 273 -2.27 -0.33 -1.91
C ASP A 273 -1.64 0.88 -1.18
N LEU A 274 -1.81 2.09 -1.73
CA LEU A 274 -1.34 3.34 -1.13
C LEU A 274 -2.05 3.63 0.20
N ALA A 275 -3.37 3.41 0.27
CA ALA A 275 -4.12 3.56 1.52
C ALA A 275 -3.62 2.60 2.60
N VAL A 276 -3.32 1.34 2.26
CA VAL A 276 -2.72 0.38 3.20
C VAL A 276 -1.37 0.87 3.72
N ALA A 277 -0.50 1.37 2.84
CA ALA A 277 0.80 1.91 3.24
C ALA A 277 0.66 3.13 4.17
N THR A 278 -0.26 4.05 3.86
CA THR A 278 -0.59 5.19 4.74
C THR A 278 -1.10 4.72 6.11
N LEU A 279 -2.02 3.76 6.15
CA LEU A 279 -2.59 3.27 7.40
C LEU A 279 -1.55 2.49 8.22
N PHE A 280 -0.62 1.78 7.57
CA PHE A 280 0.51 1.17 8.26
C PHE A 280 1.35 2.24 8.97
N VAL A 281 1.69 3.34 8.27
CA VAL A 281 2.45 4.44 8.87
C VAL A 281 1.70 5.07 10.04
N ALA A 282 0.43 5.42 9.85
CA ALA A 282 -0.37 6.10 10.86
C ALA A 282 -0.61 5.23 12.12
N LEU A 283 -0.86 3.92 11.95
CA LEU A 283 -1.06 3.00 13.07
C LEU A 283 0.22 2.78 13.89
N MET A 284 1.37 2.73 13.23
CA MET A 284 2.67 2.59 13.89
C MET A 284 3.07 3.87 14.63
N ALA A 285 2.89 5.05 14.02
CA ALA A 285 3.15 6.33 14.68
C ALA A 285 2.26 6.55 15.92
N ARG A 286 1.00 6.07 15.88
CA ARG A 286 0.10 6.11 17.04
C ARG A 286 0.61 5.28 18.22
N ALA A 287 1.08 4.05 17.97
CA ALA A 287 1.56 3.17 19.03
C ALA A 287 2.69 3.82 19.84
N ALA A 288 3.58 4.58 19.18
CA ALA A 288 4.66 5.32 19.84
C ALA A 288 4.14 6.43 20.79
N SER A 289 3.00 7.06 20.47
CA SER A 289 2.41 8.10 21.33
C SER A 289 1.71 7.56 22.58
N SER A 290 1.19 6.34 22.54
CA SER A 290 0.50 5.69 23.68
C SER A 290 1.43 5.07 24.72
N SER A 291 2.72 4.91 24.43
CA SER A 291 3.72 4.38 25.38
C SER A 291 4.28 5.43 26.34
N ASN A 292 3.90 6.70 26.18
CA ASN A 292 4.34 7.85 26.99
C ASN A 292 3.22 8.44 27.87
N ALA A 293 2.08 7.76 28.02
CA ALA A 293 0.93 8.20 28.80
C ALA A 293 0.61 7.26 29.97
#